data_AF-A0A349XMF5-F1
#
_entry.id   AF-A0A349XMF5-F1
#
_cell.length_a   1.000
_cell.length_b   1.000
_cell.length_c   1.000
_cell.angle_alpha   90.00
_cell.angle_beta   90.00
_cell.angle_gamma   90.00
#
_symmetry.space_group_name_H-M   'P 1'
#
loop_
_entity.id
_entity.type
_entity.pdbx_description
1 polymer ?
#
loop_
_entity_poly.entity_id
_entity_poly.type
_entity_poly.pdbx_seq_one_letter_code
_entity_poly.pdbx_strand_id
1 'polypeptide(L)'
;MFRPFAAFSLSLLAALPAFAQEVQKPKQLVIVSFDGAGDNTLWERSRATAKEVGAHFTYFLACTLVMDRKTSAKTYQGPGQKAGRSNVGFGQSPDEVEARLRNIWAAYREGHEIANHTCGHFDGGQWTAEQWDGEFTTFTSTLENAWQMIGKKGEEPEGWRDMVKKINGFRAPYLSQGPALTAAQKKHGFVYDATSITKGPEWPVEREGIQHFGLPLIPEGPGNRPIIAMDYNLFIRHSVGVETPDRSSEFEERAYTAFRNAFDRQYNGERIPLQMGFHFVKMNGGAYWNAYERLLREVCHKTDVACVSYAEAMPMIEARKKAKT
;
A
#
# COMPACT_ATOMS: atom_id res chain seq x y z
N MET A 1 71.87 -59.24 16.27
CA MET A 1 71.79 -57.80 16.61
C MET A 1 70.44 -57.28 16.15
N PHE A 2 69.64 -56.81 17.10
CA PHE A 2 68.23 -56.44 16.94
C PHE A 2 68.05 -55.22 16.04
N ARG A 3 67.15 -55.30 15.05
CA ARG A 3 66.67 -54.19 14.23
C ARG A 3 65.42 -53.58 14.90
N PRO A 4 65.37 -52.27 15.22
CA PRO A 4 64.16 -51.65 15.73
C PRO A 4 63.27 -51.22 14.55
N PHE A 5 62.00 -51.64 14.57
CA PHE A 5 60.94 -51.07 13.74
C PHE A 5 60.45 -49.77 14.39
N ALA A 6 60.62 -48.64 13.69
CA ALA A 6 59.99 -47.38 14.07
C ALA A 6 58.58 -47.32 13.47
N ALA A 7 57.57 -47.28 14.34
CA ALA A 7 56.18 -47.08 13.95
C ALA A 7 55.93 -45.59 13.68
N PHE A 8 55.61 -45.25 12.43
CA PHE A 8 55.08 -43.93 12.07
C PHE A 8 53.57 -43.92 12.31
N SER A 9 53.12 -43.23 13.35
CA SER A 9 51.71 -42.92 13.57
C SER A 9 51.30 -41.77 12.65
N LEU A 10 50.53 -42.08 11.60
CA LEU A 10 49.91 -41.10 10.72
C LEU A 10 48.62 -40.58 11.38
N SER A 11 48.66 -39.39 11.98
CA SER A 11 47.47 -38.71 12.48
C SER A 11 46.65 -38.16 11.31
N LEU A 12 45.58 -38.86 10.91
CA LEU A 12 44.57 -38.32 9.99
C LEU A 12 43.77 -37.22 10.71
N LEU A 13 44.05 -35.96 10.38
CA LEU A 13 43.14 -34.85 10.64
C LEU A 13 41.96 -34.95 9.66
N ALA A 14 40.81 -35.40 10.18
CA ALA A 14 39.55 -35.30 9.46
C ALA A 14 39.13 -33.82 9.36
N ALA A 15 39.34 -33.21 8.20
CA ALA A 15 38.74 -31.92 7.88
C ALA A 15 37.24 -32.14 7.64
N LEU A 16 36.40 -31.80 8.63
CA LEU A 16 34.96 -31.71 8.43
C LEU A 16 34.70 -30.56 7.44
N PRO A 17 33.92 -30.77 6.37
CA PRO A 17 33.51 -29.67 5.52
C PRO A 17 32.61 -28.75 6.35
N ALA A 18 33.11 -27.55 6.62
CA ALA A 18 32.25 -26.47 7.10
C ALA A 18 31.24 -26.19 5.99
N PHE A 19 30.02 -26.73 6.15
CA PHE A 19 28.88 -26.24 5.38
C PHE A 19 28.73 -24.77 5.75
N ALA A 20 29.26 -23.88 4.90
CA ALA A 20 28.89 -22.49 4.91
C ALA A 20 27.39 -22.46 4.64
N GLN A 21 26.59 -22.26 5.68
CA GLN A 21 25.17 -22.01 5.56
C GLN A 21 25.06 -20.76 4.69
N GLU A 22 24.67 -20.92 3.42
CA GLU A 22 24.42 -19.78 2.54
C GLU A 22 23.45 -18.87 3.28
N VAL A 23 23.91 -17.67 3.64
CA VAL A 23 23.04 -16.65 4.20
C VAL A 23 22.11 -16.23 3.07
N GLN A 24 20.96 -16.90 2.97
CA GLN A 24 19.96 -16.60 1.96
C GLN A 24 19.50 -15.17 2.19
N LYS A 25 19.80 -14.28 1.24
CA LYS A 25 19.37 -12.87 1.33
C LYS A 25 17.85 -12.82 1.49
N PRO A 26 17.31 -11.98 2.37
CA PRO A 26 15.87 -11.87 2.56
C PRO A 26 15.21 -11.38 1.27
N LYS A 27 13.94 -11.78 1.06
CA LYS A 27 13.19 -11.35 -0.12
C LYS A 27 13.15 -9.83 -0.25
N GLN A 28 13.24 -9.27 -1.45
CA GLN A 28 12.90 -7.85 -1.62
C GLN A 28 11.39 -7.68 -1.44
N LEU A 29 10.97 -6.79 -0.53
CA LEU A 29 9.54 -6.48 -0.37
C LEU A 29 9.18 -5.33 -1.30
N VAL A 30 8.12 -5.50 -2.08
CA VAL A 30 7.51 -4.46 -2.91
C VAL A 30 6.07 -4.28 -2.43
N ILE A 31 5.73 -3.09 -1.97
CA ILE A 31 4.43 -2.77 -1.38
C ILE A 31 3.76 -1.72 -2.28
N VAL A 32 2.71 -2.14 -2.97
CA VAL A 32 1.92 -1.25 -3.84
C VAL A 32 0.59 -0.96 -3.17
N SER A 33 0.24 0.33 -3.17
CA SER A 33 -1.00 0.79 -2.55
C SER A 33 -1.75 1.78 -3.42
N PHE A 34 -3.06 1.81 -3.24
CA PHE A 34 -3.98 2.64 -4.00
C PHE A 34 -4.80 3.53 -3.08
N ASP A 35 -4.71 4.83 -3.27
CA ASP A 35 -5.48 5.84 -2.56
C ASP A 35 -6.78 6.11 -3.33
N GLY A 36 -7.88 6.20 -2.58
CA GLY A 36 -9.22 6.40 -3.11
C GLY A 36 -9.99 5.09 -3.28
N ALA A 37 -9.84 4.40 -4.42
CA ALA A 37 -10.55 3.16 -4.78
C ALA A 37 -12.02 3.30 -5.23
N GLY A 38 -12.30 4.34 -6.04
CA GLY A 38 -13.63 4.64 -6.58
C GLY A 38 -13.97 3.98 -7.92
N ASP A 39 -13.07 4.01 -8.90
CA ASP A 39 -13.37 3.55 -10.26
C ASP A 39 -13.46 2.02 -10.37
N ASN A 40 -14.62 1.49 -10.80
CA ASN A 40 -14.85 0.05 -10.94
C ASN A 40 -13.97 -0.61 -12.01
N THR A 41 -13.60 0.10 -13.08
CA THR A 41 -12.72 -0.44 -14.12
C THR A 41 -11.29 -0.61 -13.61
N LEU A 42 -10.87 0.23 -12.67
CA LEU A 42 -9.54 0.12 -12.03
C LEU A 42 -9.49 -0.96 -10.94
N TRP A 43 -10.64 -1.30 -10.33
CA TRP A 43 -10.74 -2.49 -9.49
C TRP A 43 -10.48 -3.75 -10.31
N GLU A 44 -11.16 -3.90 -11.44
CA GLU A 44 -10.95 -5.04 -12.35
C GLU A 44 -9.51 -5.11 -12.85
N ARG A 45 -8.96 -3.97 -13.30
CA ARG A 45 -7.58 -3.87 -13.78
C ARG A 45 -6.55 -4.24 -12.72
N SER A 46 -6.63 -3.65 -11.53
CA SER A 46 -5.66 -3.91 -10.45
C SER A 46 -5.72 -5.35 -9.97
N ARG A 47 -6.91 -5.91 -9.75
CA ARG A 47 -7.07 -7.32 -9.34
C ARG A 47 -6.57 -8.29 -10.41
N ALA A 48 -6.80 -7.99 -11.70
CA ALA A 48 -6.26 -8.78 -12.79
C ALA A 48 -4.72 -8.79 -12.80
N THR A 49 -4.08 -7.63 -12.70
CA THR A 49 -2.62 -7.53 -12.57
C THR A 49 -2.12 -8.28 -11.34
N ALA A 50 -2.77 -8.09 -10.18
CA ALA A 50 -2.38 -8.73 -8.93
C ALA A 50 -2.38 -10.27 -9.05
N LYS A 51 -3.46 -10.83 -9.63
CA LYS A 51 -3.58 -12.26 -9.91
C LYS A 51 -2.53 -12.75 -10.90
N GLU A 52 -2.25 -11.98 -11.95
CA GLU A 52 -1.22 -12.31 -12.95
C GLU A 52 0.16 -12.46 -12.30
N VAL A 53 0.54 -11.51 -11.46
CA VAL A 53 1.90 -11.41 -10.92
C VAL A 53 2.07 -12.01 -9.52
N GLY A 54 1.00 -12.56 -8.94
CA GLY A 54 0.99 -13.11 -7.59
C GLY A 54 1.24 -12.06 -6.50
N ALA A 55 0.70 -10.85 -6.67
CA ALA A 55 0.82 -9.76 -5.72
C ALA A 55 -0.44 -9.59 -4.87
N HIS A 56 -0.28 -9.04 -3.67
CA HIS A 56 -1.39 -8.48 -2.90
C HIS A 56 -1.20 -6.99 -2.71
N PHE A 57 -2.25 -6.21 -2.99
CA PHE A 57 -2.23 -4.75 -2.87
C PHE A 57 -2.98 -4.27 -1.64
N THR A 58 -2.70 -3.03 -1.24
CA THR A 58 -3.46 -2.33 -0.20
C THR A 58 -4.29 -1.21 -0.81
N TYR A 59 -5.60 -1.22 -0.58
CA TYR A 59 -6.53 -0.20 -1.06
C TYR A 59 -6.94 0.71 0.11
N PHE A 60 -6.40 1.92 0.17
CA PHE A 60 -6.80 2.97 1.09
C PHE A 60 -8.11 3.60 0.58
N LEU A 61 -9.24 3.07 1.07
CA LEU A 61 -10.58 3.43 0.61
C LEU A 61 -11.01 4.78 1.17
N ALA A 62 -11.58 5.65 0.33
CA ALA A 62 -12.35 6.82 0.80
C ALA A 62 -13.83 6.45 0.94
N CYS A 63 -14.39 6.52 2.16
CA CYS A 63 -15.71 5.96 2.46
C CYS A 63 -16.87 6.62 1.70
N THR A 64 -16.76 7.89 1.29
CA THR A 64 -17.82 8.53 0.50
C THR A 64 -17.99 7.89 -0.87
N LEU A 65 -16.99 7.16 -1.36
CA LEU A 65 -17.06 6.41 -2.61
C LEU A 65 -17.96 5.18 -2.47
N VAL A 66 -18.33 4.70 -1.29
CA VAL A 66 -19.37 3.66 -1.14
C VAL A 66 -20.75 4.24 -0.79
N MET A 67 -20.93 5.54 -0.98
CA MET A 67 -22.19 6.24 -0.79
C MET A 67 -22.72 6.72 -2.14
N ASP A 68 -24.02 6.58 -2.37
CA ASP A 68 -24.72 7.16 -3.52
C ASP A 68 -24.93 8.68 -3.35
N ARG A 69 -24.65 9.43 -4.42
CA ARG A 69 -24.72 10.89 -4.48
C ARG A 69 -26.10 11.45 -4.14
N LYS A 70 -27.18 10.75 -4.51
CA LYS A 70 -28.57 11.22 -4.39
C LYS A 70 -29.20 10.82 -3.06
N THR A 71 -28.97 9.59 -2.60
CA THR A 71 -29.72 9.00 -1.48
C THR A 71 -28.97 9.04 -0.16
N SER A 72 -27.64 8.94 -0.17
CA SER A 72 -26.86 8.77 1.06
C SER A 72 -25.80 9.85 1.27
N ALA A 73 -25.37 10.59 0.25
CA ALA A 73 -24.32 11.61 0.42
C ALA A 73 -24.57 12.60 1.57
N LYS A 74 -25.83 13.03 1.79
CA LYS A 74 -26.17 13.97 2.87
C LYS A 74 -26.07 13.39 4.29
N THR A 75 -25.90 12.08 4.45
CA THR A 75 -25.67 11.47 5.78
C THR A 75 -24.21 11.65 6.23
N TYR A 76 -23.29 11.99 5.32
CA TYR A 76 -21.91 12.28 5.66
C TYR A 76 -21.72 13.77 5.96
N GLN A 77 -21.03 14.07 7.06
CA GLN A 77 -20.56 15.41 7.41
C GLN A 77 -19.17 15.33 8.03
N GLY A 78 -18.16 15.74 7.27
CA GLY A 78 -16.78 15.79 7.77
C GLY A 78 -16.52 16.97 8.72
N PRO A 79 -15.42 16.94 9.50
CA PRO A 79 -15.03 18.01 10.42
C PRO A 79 -14.99 19.40 9.78
N GLY A 80 -15.79 20.33 10.30
CA GLY A 80 -15.86 21.71 9.81
C GLY A 80 -16.48 21.86 8.41
N GLN A 81 -17.08 20.80 7.86
CA GLN A 81 -17.66 20.80 6.51
C GLN A 81 -19.19 20.79 6.55
N LYS A 82 -19.79 21.22 5.43
CA LYS A 82 -21.24 21.07 5.19
C LYS A 82 -21.58 19.61 4.89
N ALA A 83 -22.76 19.16 5.30
CA ALA A 83 -23.26 17.83 4.97
C ALA A 83 -23.26 17.56 3.46
N GLY A 84 -22.84 16.36 3.07
CA GLY A 84 -22.73 15.92 1.67
C GLY A 84 -21.58 16.54 0.89
N ARG A 85 -20.56 17.08 1.57
CA ARG A 85 -19.31 17.53 0.94
C ARG A 85 -18.27 16.42 0.96
N SER A 86 -17.56 16.24 -0.15
CA SER A 86 -16.39 15.36 -0.29
C SER A 86 -15.47 15.94 -1.37
N ASN A 87 -14.16 15.83 -1.18
CA ASN A 87 -13.16 16.25 -2.18
C ASN A 87 -12.97 15.20 -3.28
N VAL A 88 -13.37 13.95 -3.03
CA VAL A 88 -13.31 12.84 -4.01
C VAL A 88 -14.70 12.44 -4.52
N GLY A 89 -15.74 13.12 -4.05
CA GLY A 89 -17.12 12.88 -4.50
C GLY A 89 -17.74 11.63 -3.90
N PHE A 90 -18.69 11.07 -4.65
CA PHE A 90 -19.60 10.00 -4.25
C PHE A 90 -19.85 9.08 -5.46
N GLY A 91 -20.38 7.87 -5.24
CA GLY A 91 -20.91 7.05 -6.34
C GLY A 91 -22.08 7.75 -7.04
N GLN A 92 -22.21 7.59 -8.36
CA GLN A 92 -23.22 8.30 -9.15
C GLN A 92 -24.58 7.60 -9.17
N SER A 93 -24.62 6.31 -8.83
CA SER A 93 -25.84 5.51 -8.72
C SER A 93 -25.69 4.37 -7.70
N PRO A 94 -26.81 3.82 -7.18
CA PRO A 94 -26.79 2.61 -6.37
C PRO A 94 -26.11 1.42 -7.06
N ASP A 95 -26.33 1.22 -8.37
CA ASP A 95 -25.74 0.11 -9.12
C ASP A 95 -24.21 0.23 -9.24
N GLU A 96 -23.70 1.45 -9.43
CA GLU A 96 -22.26 1.71 -9.44
C GLU A 96 -21.63 1.44 -8.07
N VAL A 97 -22.30 1.85 -6.99
CA VAL A 97 -21.87 1.57 -5.62
C VAL A 97 -21.94 0.07 -5.34
N GLU A 98 -22.98 -0.63 -5.79
CA GLU A 98 -23.09 -2.09 -5.65
C GLU A 98 -21.91 -2.80 -6.33
N ALA A 99 -21.60 -2.44 -7.58
CA ALA A 99 -20.45 -2.98 -8.31
C ALA A 99 -19.13 -2.73 -7.55
N ARG A 100 -18.99 -1.56 -6.94
CA ARG A 100 -17.83 -1.21 -6.11
C ARG A 100 -17.74 -2.05 -4.85
N LEU A 101 -18.86 -2.24 -4.13
CA LEU A 101 -18.91 -3.10 -2.95
C LEU A 101 -18.56 -4.55 -3.28
N ARG A 102 -19.03 -5.05 -4.43
CA ARG A 102 -18.65 -6.38 -4.94
C ARG A 102 -17.15 -6.47 -5.24
N ASN A 103 -16.57 -5.43 -5.82
CA ASN A 103 -15.13 -5.35 -6.08
C ASN A 103 -14.31 -5.33 -4.78
N ILE A 104 -14.70 -4.53 -3.79
CA ILE A 104 -14.07 -4.49 -2.46
C ILE A 104 -14.11 -5.88 -1.81
N TRP A 105 -15.28 -6.53 -1.83
CA TRP A 105 -15.42 -7.87 -1.27
C TRP A 105 -14.53 -8.89 -1.98
N ALA A 106 -14.51 -8.87 -3.31
CA ALA A 106 -13.71 -9.79 -4.09
C ALA A 106 -12.20 -9.57 -3.89
N ALA A 107 -11.74 -8.31 -3.84
CA ALA A 107 -10.36 -7.97 -3.51
C ALA A 107 -9.94 -8.53 -2.14
N TYR A 108 -10.78 -8.36 -1.12
CA TYR A 108 -10.54 -8.93 0.21
C TYR A 108 -10.44 -10.46 0.17
N ARG A 109 -11.34 -11.12 -0.56
CA ARG A 109 -11.34 -12.59 -0.73
C ARG A 109 -10.13 -13.12 -1.51
N GLU A 110 -9.52 -12.27 -2.33
CA GLU A 110 -8.30 -12.54 -3.09
C GLU A 110 -7.02 -12.28 -2.29
N GLY A 111 -7.13 -11.86 -1.02
CA GLY A 111 -5.98 -11.62 -0.14
C GLY A 111 -5.47 -10.19 -0.16
N HIS A 112 -6.12 -9.28 -0.88
CA HIS A 112 -5.79 -7.85 -0.81
C HIS A 112 -6.23 -7.22 0.51
N GLU A 113 -5.54 -6.17 0.89
CA GLU A 113 -5.84 -5.41 2.10
C GLU A 113 -6.76 -4.23 1.78
N ILE A 114 -7.80 -4.06 2.59
CA ILE A 114 -8.65 -2.87 2.60
C ILE A 114 -8.26 -2.02 3.80
N ALA A 115 -7.91 -0.76 3.57
CA ALA A 115 -7.40 0.18 4.56
C ALA A 115 -8.22 1.48 4.54
N ASN A 116 -8.08 2.28 5.60
CA ASN A 116 -8.82 3.51 5.81
C ASN A 116 -8.11 4.73 5.18
N HIS A 117 -8.85 5.50 4.38
CA HIS A 117 -8.42 6.78 3.81
C HIS A 117 -9.41 7.91 4.10
N THR A 118 -10.06 7.86 5.27
CA THR A 118 -11.14 8.75 5.70
C THR A 118 -12.38 8.66 4.79
N CYS A 119 -13.35 9.55 4.99
CA CYS A 119 -14.55 9.62 4.17
C CYS A 119 -14.44 10.72 3.13
N GLY A 120 -14.36 11.98 3.57
CA GLY A 120 -14.48 13.13 2.67
C GLY A 120 -13.19 13.53 1.96
N HIS A 121 -12.09 12.84 2.25
CA HIS A 121 -10.76 13.13 1.69
C HIS A 121 -10.35 14.59 1.92
N PHE A 122 -10.50 15.05 3.17
CA PHE A 122 -10.14 16.41 3.60
C PHE A 122 -8.74 16.44 4.21
N ASP A 123 -8.11 17.61 4.21
CA ASP A 123 -6.85 17.82 4.94
C ASP A 123 -7.11 17.82 6.45
N GLY A 124 -6.66 16.75 7.11
CA GLY A 124 -6.82 16.53 8.55
C GLY A 124 -5.60 16.93 9.39
N GLY A 125 -4.56 17.54 8.81
CA GLY A 125 -3.31 17.82 9.51
C GLY A 125 -3.46 18.72 10.74
N GLN A 126 -4.54 19.51 10.80
CA GLN A 126 -4.88 20.39 11.93
C GLN A 126 -6.11 19.92 12.71
N TRP A 127 -6.59 18.71 12.47
CA TRP A 127 -7.75 18.18 13.20
C TRP A 127 -7.40 17.84 14.65
N THR A 128 -8.38 18.03 15.53
CA THR A 128 -8.30 17.56 16.92
C THR A 128 -8.49 16.05 16.99
N ALA A 129 -8.20 15.45 18.14
CA ALA A 129 -8.39 14.00 18.34
C ALA A 129 -9.86 13.61 18.18
N GLU A 130 -10.80 14.46 18.60
CA GLU A 130 -12.25 14.24 18.47
C GLU A 130 -12.72 14.30 17.02
N GLN A 131 -12.10 15.16 16.20
CA GLN A 131 -12.41 15.24 14.77
C GLN A 131 -11.92 14.00 14.03
N TRP A 132 -10.71 13.50 14.35
CA TRP A 132 -10.23 12.22 13.84
C TRP A 132 -11.11 11.05 14.31
N ASP A 133 -11.48 11.02 15.60
CA ASP A 133 -12.36 10.00 16.18
C ASP A 133 -13.72 9.94 15.46
N GLY A 134 -14.31 11.10 15.19
CA GLY A 134 -15.55 11.22 14.44
C GLY A 134 -15.41 10.72 13.00
N GLU A 135 -14.33 11.07 12.30
CA GLU A 135 -14.07 10.62 10.94
C GLU A 135 -13.88 9.10 10.85
N PHE A 136 -13.11 8.51 11.77
CA PHE A 136 -12.89 7.06 11.82
C PHE A 136 -14.16 6.29 12.18
N THR A 137 -14.95 6.80 13.14
CA THR A 137 -16.26 6.24 13.47
C THR A 137 -17.19 6.26 12.27
N THR A 138 -17.19 7.38 11.53
CA THR A 138 -18.02 7.55 10.32
C THR A 138 -17.58 6.60 9.22
N PHE A 139 -16.28 6.41 9.03
CA PHE A 139 -15.73 5.45 8.06
C PHE A 139 -16.25 4.03 8.32
N THR A 140 -16.07 3.54 9.55
CA THR A 140 -16.47 2.19 9.94
C THR A 140 -17.98 2.00 9.80
N SER A 141 -18.77 2.94 10.33
CA SER A 141 -20.24 2.90 10.24
C SER A 141 -20.74 2.95 8.79
N THR A 142 -20.10 3.74 7.93
CA THR A 142 -20.48 3.84 6.51
C THR A 142 -20.23 2.51 5.80
N LEU A 143 -19.06 1.90 5.97
CA LEU A 143 -18.78 0.61 5.33
C LEU A 143 -19.63 -0.53 5.88
N GLU A 144 -19.82 -0.55 7.19
CA GLU A 144 -20.73 -1.48 7.83
C GLU A 144 -22.11 -1.38 7.16
N ASN A 145 -22.67 -0.18 6.98
CA ASN A 145 -24.02 0.00 6.47
C ASN A 145 -24.14 0.18 4.94
N ALA A 146 -23.05 0.01 4.19
CA ALA A 146 -23.00 0.38 2.77
C ALA A 146 -24.05 -0.36 1.91
N TRP A 147 -24.21 -1.67 2.10
CA TRP A 147 -25.22 -2.47 1.40
C TRP A 147 -26.65 -2.04 1.75
N GLN A 148 -26.91 -1.68 3.00
CA GLN A 148 -28.21 -1.18 3.43
C GLN A 148 -28.52 0.20 2.82
N MET A 149 -27.54 1.10 2.75
CA MET A 149 -27.71 2.47 2.20
C MET A 149 -28.15 2.47 0.74
N ILE A 150 -27.78 1.46 -0.03
CA ILE A 150 -28.19 1.29 -1.44
C ILE A 150 -29.44 0.41 -1.59
N GLY A 151 -30.11 0.03 -0.49
CA GLY A 151 -31.33 -0.80 -0.52
C GLY A 151 -31.07 -2.28 -0.78
N LYS A 152 -29.83 -2.75 -0.62
CA LYS A 152 -29.35 -4.10 -0.97
C LYS A 152 -28.87 -4.89 0.25
N LYS A 153 -29.44 -4.64 1.43
CA LYS A 153 -29.05 -5.32 2.68
C LYS A 153 -29.10 -6.85 2.58
N GLY A 154 -30.07 -7.40 1.85
CA GLY A 154 -30.20 -8.85 1.63
C GLY A 154 -29.10 -9.47 0.75
N GLU A 155 -28.28 -8.64 0.10
CA GLU A 155 -27.17 -9.07 -0.76
C GLU A 155 -25.79 -8.84 -0.10
N GLU A 156 -25.75 -8.36 1.15
CA GLU A 156 -24.51 -8.19 1.92
C GLU A 156 -23.81 -9.55 2.09
N PRO A 157 -22.55 -9.72 1.65
CA PRO A 157 -21.84 -11.00 1.76
C PRO A 157 -21.64 -11.42 3.22
N GLU A 158 -21.73 -12.73 3.48
CA GLU A 158 -21.35 -13.30 4.77
C GLU A 158 -19.87 -12.97 5.08
N GLY A 159 -19.63 -12.36 6.24
CA GLY A 159 -18.31 -11.90 6.65
C GLY A 159 -17.95 -10.47 6.24
N TRP A 160 -18.83 -9.74 5.53
CA TRP A 160 -18.61 -8.32 5.20
C TRP A 160 -18.31 -7.47 6.45
N ARG A 161 -19.17 -7.56 7.48
CA ARG A 161 -18.99 -6.82 8.74
C ARG A 161 -17.68 -7.18 9.45
N ASP A 162 -17.27 -8.44 9.40
CA ASP A 162 -16.03 -8.89 10.02
C ASP A 162 -14.80 -8.38 9.25
N MET A 163 -14.88 -8.27 7.93
CA MET A 163 -13.87 -7.59 7.12
C MET A 163 -13.75 -6.12 7.52
N VAL A 164 -14.88 -5.40 7.64
CA VAL A 164 -14.88 -3.98 8.03
C VAL A 164 -14.25 -3.76 9.42
N LYS A 165 -14.58 -4.61 10.41
CA LYS A 165 -13.99 -4.54 11.75
C LYS A 165 -12.48 -4.83 11.79
N LYS A 166 -11.94 -5.49 10.77
CA LYS A 166 -10.51 -5.81 10.65
C LYS A 166 -9.72 -4.73 9.91
N ILE A 167 -10.37 -3.68 9.39
CA ILE A 167 -9.68 -2.54 8.77
C ILE A 167 -8.91 -1.79 9.86
N ASN A 168 -7.59 -1.98 9.88
CA ASN A 168 -6.68 -1.45 10.90
C ASN A 168 -5.42 -0.81 10.28
N GLY A 169 -5.43 -0.58 8.97
CA GLY A 169 -4.43 0.19 8.24
C GLY A 169 -4.93 1.58 7.86
N PHE A 170 -4.06 2.59 7.87
CA PHE A 170 -4.44 3.97 7.59
C PHE A 170 -3.44 4.73 6.73
N ARG A 171 -3.95 5.64 5.90
CA ARG A 171 -3.18 6.73 5.28
C ARG A 171 -4.03 8.00 5.30
N ALA A 172 -3.46 9.11 5.76
CA ALA A 172 -4.19 10.38 5.73
C ALA A 172 -4.27 10.95 4.30
N PRO A 173 -5.41 11.52 3.88
CA PRO A 173 -5.49 12.32 2.68
C PRO A 173 -4.42 13.41 2.63
N TYR A 174 -3.91 13.70 1.43
CA TYR A 174 -2.84 14.67 1.18
C TYR A 174 -1.52 14.37 1.90
N LEU A 175 -1.37 13.17 2.48
CA LEU A 175 -0.26 12.82 3.37
C LEU A 175 -0.13 13.79 4.57
N SER A 176 -1.25 14.41 4.96
CA SER A 176 -1.30 15.46 5.96
C SER A 176 -1.68 14.89 7.33
N GLN A 177 -0.76 15.01 8.28
CA GLN A 177 -0.91 14.47 9.64
C GLN A 177 -0.51 15.51 10.68
N GLY A 178 -1.14 15.41 11.85
CA GLY A 178 -0.87 16.24 13.03
C GLY A 178 -0.69 15.39 14.29
N PRO A 179 -0.24 15.99 15.41
CA PRO A 179 0.08 15.25 16.64
C PRO A 179 -1.12 14.53 17.28
N ALA A 180 -2.35 14.96 16.96
CA ALA A 180 -3.57 14.34 17.47
C ALA A 180 -3.94 13.01 16.77
N LEU A 181 -3.37 12.73 15.60
CA LEU A 181 -3.73 11.58 14.77
C LEU A 181 -3.42 10.25 15.47
N THR A 182 -2.21 10.09 16.02
CA THR A 182 -1.77 8.85 16.66
C THR A 182 -2.68 8.45 17.83
N ALA A 183 -3.13 9.41 18.64
CA ALA A 183 -4.03 9.14 19.75
C ALA A 183 -5.38 8.58 19.27
N ALA A 184 -5.97 9.19 18.23
CA ALA A 184 -7.20 8.70 17.63
C ALA A 184 -7.00 7.31 16.96
N GLN A 185 -5.88 7.12 16.27
CA GLN A 185 -5.55 5.83 15.64
C GLN A 185 -5.51 4.69 16.65
N LYS A 186 -4.85 4.90 17.80
CA LYS A 186 -4.79 3.91 18.87
C LYS A 186 -6.18 3.57 19.43
N LYS A 187 -7.04 4.57 19.62
CA LYS A 187 -8.42 4.36 20.08
C LYS A 187 -9.22 3.47 19.12
N HIS A 188 -8.94 3.56 17.82
CA HIS A 188 -9.60 2.78 16.77
C HIS A 188 -8.87 1.49 16.39
N GLY A 189 -7.79 1.13 17.10
CA GLY A 189 -7.09 -0.14 16.89
C GLY A 189 -6.27 -0.21 15.59
N PHE A 190 -5.88 0.93 15.02
CA PHE A 190 -4.95 0.96 13.89
C PHE A 190 -3.58 0.43 14.31
N VAL A 191 -2.99 -0.40 13.46
CA VAL A 191 -1.69 -1.07 13.71
C VAL A 191 -0.57 -0.48 12.87
N TYR A 192 -0.90 0.22 11.78
CA TYR A 192 0.06 0.98 10.99
C TYR A 192 -0.54 2.25 10.40
N ASP A 193 0.35 3.22 10.15
CA ASP A 193 0.09 4.46 9.44
C ASP A 193 1.08 4.57 8.27
N ALA A 194 0.57 4.75 7.05
CA ALA A 194 1.35 4.87 5.83
C ALA A 194 1.34 6.31 5.26
N THR A 195 1.25 7.31 6.14
CA THR A 195 1.08 8.73 5.78
C THR A 195 2.41 9.45 5.53
N SER A 196 3.50 8.97 6.13
CA SER A 196 4.77 9.72 6.15
C SER A 196 5.48 9.74 4.79
N ILE A 197 6.43 10.67 4.62
CA ILE A 197 7.35 10.73 3.48
C ILE A 197 8.77 10.55 4.00
N THR A 198 9.56 9.69 3.37
CA THR A 198 10.95 9.39 3.76
C THR A 198 11.95 9.83 2.71
N LYS A 199 13.23 10.02 3.09
CA LYS A 199 14.26 10.53 2.16
C LYS A 199 14.72 9.50 1.13
N GLY A 200 14.26 8.27 1.29
CA GLY A 200 14.41 7.12 0.41
C GLY A 200 13.62 5.95 0.99
N PRO A 201 13.74 4.73 0.42
CA PRO A 201 13.23 3.54 1.08
C PRO A 201 13.83 3.39 2.48
N GLU A 202 12.96 3.29 3.49
CA GLU A 202 13.32 3.18 4.91
C GLU A 202 12.48 2.07 5.55
N TRP A 203 13.00 1.47 6.64
CA TRP A 203 12.24 0.51 7.44
C TRP A 203 11.14 1.24 8.22
N PRO A 204 9.97 0.60 8.46
CA PRO A 204 8.95 1.21 9.28
C PRO A 204 9.45 1.39 10.72
N VAL A 205 9.08 2.54 11.29
CA VAL A 205 9.42 2.94 12.66
C VAL A 205 8.18 2.80 13.53
N GLU A 206 8.30 2.06 14.63
CA GLU A 206 7.21 1.96 15.59
C GLU A 206 7.16 3.19 16.49
N ARG A 207 5.98 3.79 16.63
CA ARG A 207 5.71 4.83 17.63
C ARG A 207 4.41 4.52 18.33
N GLU A 208 4.46 4.44 19.65
CA GLU A 208 3.29 4.21 20.51
C GLU A 208 2.44 2.99 20.12
N GLY A 209 3.07 1.93 19.60
CA GLY A 209 2.41 0.70 19.15
C GLY A 209 1.89 0.71 17.71
N ILE A 210 2.17 1.78 16.94
CA ILE A 210 1.79 1.90 15.52
C ILE A 210 3.05 1.86 14.66
N GLN A 211 3.07 1.00 13.64
CA GLN A 211 4.12 0.99 12.63
C GLN A 211 3.92 2.15 11.65
N HIS A 212 4.87 3.08 11.56
CA HIS A 212 4.84 4.15 10.58
C HIS A 212 5.64 3.78 9.35
N PHE A 213 4.96 3.67 8.22
CA PHE A 213 5.52 3.51 6.90
C PHE A 213 5.60 4.87 6.18
N GLY A 214 6.68 5.09 5.45
CA GLY A 214 6.86 6.29 4.65
C GLY A 214 6.95 6.01 3.15
N LEU A 215 6.22 6.78 2.34
CA LEU A 215 6.42 6.79 0.90
C LEU A 215 7.80 7.38 0.59
N PRO A 216 8.67 6.63 -0.12
CA PRO A 216 10.04 7.05 -0.31
C PRO A 216 10.17 8.11 -1.39
N LEU A 217 11.10 9.04 -1.18
CA LEU A 217 11.66 9.81 -2.29
C LEU A 217 12.55 8.91 -3.17
N ILE A 218 12.29 8.87 -4.47
CA ILE A 218 13.06 8.14 -5.48
C ILE A 218 13.67 9.11 -6.50
N PRO A 219 14.84 8.81 -7.09
CA PRO A 219 15.42 9.64 -8.14
C PRO A 219 14.60 9.53 -9.42
N GLU A 220 14.33 10.66 -10.07
CA GLU A 220 13.64 10.67 -11.37
C GLU A 220 14.22 11.74 -12.30
N GLY A 221 14.27 11.40 -13.60
CA GLY A 221 14.78 12.25 -14.66
C GLY A 221 16.32 12.38 -14.72
N PRO A 222 16.85 13.11 -15.73
CA PRO A 222 18.30 13.19 -15.97
C PRO A 222 19.10 13.76 -14.79
N GLY A 223 18.49 14.65 -14.01
CA GLY A 223 19.10 15.25 -12.82
C GLY A 223 18.91 14.45 -11.53
N ASN A 224 18.30 13.26 -11.59
CA ASN A 224 17.98 12.41 -10.44
C ASN A 224 17.27 13.18 -9.31
N ARG A 225 16.37 14.11 -9.66
CA ARG A 225 15.72 14.97 -8.66
C ARG A 225 14.76 14.12 -7.84
N PRO A 226 14.85 14.13 -6.49
CA PRO A 226 13.98 13.32 -5.64
C PRO A 226 12.50 13.62 -5.90
N ILE A 227 11.68 12.57 -5.97
CA ILE A 227 10.22 12.63 -6.07
C ILE A 227 9.59 11.56 -5.20
N ILE A 228 8.43 11.82 -4.60
CA ILE A 228 7.70 10.77 -3.89
C ILE A 228 7.39 9.66 -4.90
N ALA A 229 7.57 8.40 -4.52
CA ALA A 229 7.16 7.22 -5.30
C ALA A 229 5.62 7.11 -5.35
N MET A 230 4.98 8.13 -5.91
CA MET A 230 3.54 8.28 -6.05
C MET A 230 3.20 8.93 -7.38
N ASP A 231 2.18 8.40 -8.06
CA ASP A 231 1.74 8.84 -9.39
C ASP A 231 1.35 10.32 -9.46
N TYR A 232 0.67 10.88 -8.46
CA TYR A 232 0.30 12.30 -8.45
C TYR A 232 1.54 13.21 -8.48
N ASN A 233 2.60 12.86 -7.76
CA ASN A 233 3.83 13.64 -7.79
C ASN A 233 4.52 13.57 -9.17
N LEU A 234 4.44 12.42 -9.84
CA LEU A 234 4.91 12.25 -11.21
C LEU A 234 4.04 13.05 -12.19
N PHE A 235 2.72 13.04 -12.02
CA PHE A 235 1.76 13.83 -12.80
C PHE A 235 2.07 15.32 -12.72
N ILE A 236 2.24 15.85 -11.51
CA ILE A 236 2.65 17.25 -11.31
C ILE A 236 4.00 17.53 -11.98
N ARG A 237 4.98 16.63 -11.87
CA ARG A 237 6.30 16.85 -12.47
C ARG A 237 6.29 16.78 -14.00
N HIS A 238 5.54 15.84 -14.56
CA HIS A 238 5.57 15.51 -15.98
C HIS A 238 4.71 16.47 -16.80
N SER A 239 3.58 16.90 -16.24
CA SER A 239 2.60 17.70 -16.97
C SER A 239 1.94 18.79 -16.13
N VAL A 240 2.57 19.21 -15.02
CA VAL A 240 2.06 20.29 -14.14
C VAL A 240 0.62 20.10 -13.68
N GLY A 241 0.18 18.85 -13.55
CA GLY A 241 -1.18 18.51 -13.15
C GLY A 241 -2.21 18.64 -14.27
N VAL A 242 -1.77 18.68 -15.54
CA VAL A 242 -2.62 18.76 -16.72
C VAL A 242 -2.56 17.44 -17.48
N GLU A 243 -3.73 16.85 -17.77
CA GLU A 243 -3.83 15.65 -18.59
C GLU A 243 -3.24 15.88 -19.99
N THR A 244 -2.20 15.12 -20.31
CA THR A 244 -1.47 15.19 -21.59
C THR A 244 -1.28 13.77 -22.16
N PRO A 245 -2.38 13.09 -22.57
CA PRO A 245 -2.36 11.67 -22.94
C PRO A 245 -1.56 11.37 -24.21
N ASP A 246 -1.35 12.36 -25.09
CA ASP A 246 -0.49 12.27 -26.27
C ASP A 246 0.99 12.00 -25.91
N ARG A 247 1.40 12.33 -24.68
CA ARG A 247 2.74 12.05 -24.13
C ARG A 247 2.77 10.88 -23.14
N SER A 248 1.67 10.11 -23.04
CA SER A 248 1.53 9.03 -22.06
C SER A 248 2.69 8.04 -22.09
N SER A 249 3.13 7.61 -23.28
CA SER A 249 4.26 6.67 -23.43
C SER A 249 5.60 7.23 -22.93
N GLU A 250 5.83 8.54 -23.08
CA GLU A 250 7.03 9.19 -22.53
C GLU A 250 6.99 9.19 -21.00
N PHE A 251 5.84 9.54 -20.42
CA PHE A 251 5.67 9.60 -18.98
C PHE A 251 5.70 8.22 -18.33
N GLU A 252 5.16 7.20 -19.03
CA GLU A 252 5.25 5.81 -18.63
C GLU A 252 6.72 5.37 -18.53
N GLU A 253 7.53 5.60 -19.56
CA GLU A 253 8.93 5.18 -19.57
C GLU A 253 9.75 5.89 -18.46
N ARG A 254 9.48 7.17 -18.23
CA ARG A 254 10.11 7.92 -17.14
C ARG A 254 9.73 7.39 -15.76
N ALA A 255 8.45 7.14 -15.53
CA ALA A 255 7.95 6.58 -14.28
C ALA A 255 8.50 5.16 -14.06
N TYR A 256 8.45 4.32 -15.08
CA TYR A 256 9.00 2.97 -15.07
C TYR A 256 10.48 2.98 -14.70
N THR A 257 11.28 3.82 -15.36
CA THR A 257 12.71 3.97 -15.07
C THR A 257 12.95 4.37 -13.62
N ALA A 258 12.19 5.32 -13.08
CA ALA A 258 12.32 5.75 -11.68
C ALA A 258 12.00 4.62 -10.70
N PHE A 259 10.87 3.92 -10.90
CA PHE A 259 10.47 2.80 -10.06
C PHE A 259 11.46 1.63 -10.16
N ARG A 260 11.93 1.32 -11.37
CA ARG A 260 12.90 0.25 -11.61
C ARG A 260 14.24 0.54 -10.95
N ASN A 261 14.76 1.76 -11.08
CA ASN A 261 16.01 2.17 -10.42
C ASN A 261 15.89 2.08 -8.89
N ALA A 262 14.74 2.48 -8.33
CA ALA A 262 14.48 2.35 -6.91
C ALA A 262 14.45 0.87 -6.47
N PHE A 263 13.79 0.01 -7.24
CA PHE A 263 13.75 -1.44 -7.01
C PHE A 263 15.15 -2.05 -7.06
N ASP A 264 15.90 -1.82 -8.15
CA ASP A 264 17.23 -2.42 -8.35
C ASP A 264 18.20 -2.01 -7.24
N ARG A 265 18.09 -0.77 -6.74
CA ARG A 265 18.90 -0.32 -5.59
C ARG A 265 18.61 -1.13 -4.33
N GLN A 266 17.34 -1.41 -4.02
CA GLN A 266 16.99 -2.18 -2.82
C GLN A 266 17.26 -3.68 -3.01
N TYR A 267 16.95 -4.20 -4.19
CA TYR A 267 17.15 -5.60 -4.57
C TYR A 267 18.63 -6.00 -4.56
N ASN A 268 19.52 -5.13 -5.02
CA ASN A 268 20.97 -5.40 -4.99
C ASN A 268 21.63 -5.01 -3.66
N GLY A 269 20.94 -4.21 -2.84
CA GLY A 269 21.43 -3.70 -1.56
C GLY A 269 20.85 -4.41 -0.34
N GLU A 270 20.41 -3.62 0.64
CA GLU A 270 19.98 -4.08 1.98
C GLU A 270 18.58 -4.70 2.03
N ARG A 271 17.87 -4.79 0.89
CA ARG A 271 16.51 -5.33 0.79
C ARG A 271 15.49 -4.56 1.67
N ILE A 272 15.66 -3.24 1.77
CA ILE A 272 14.71 -2.35 2.44
C ILE A 272 13.40 -2.37 1.65
N PRO A 273 12.22 -2.46 2.31
CA PRO A 273 10.93 -2.48 1.61
C PRO A 273 10.76 -1.26 0.69
N LEU A 274 10.39 -1.51 -0.57
CA LEU A 274 10.06 -0.44 -1.52
C LEU A 274 8.55 -0.25 -1.53
N GLN A 275 8.11 0.96 -1.17
CA GLN A 275 6.70 1.34 -1.22
C GLN A 275 6.43 2.21 -2.46
N MET A 276 5.29 1.99 -3.10
CA MET A 276 4.79 2.83 -4.19
C MET A 276 3.28 3.09 -3.98
N GLY A 277 2.89 4.35 -4.06
CA GLY A 277 1.49 4.80 -3.93
C GLY A 277 0.91 5.20 -5.26
N PHE A 278 -0.38 4.94 -5.49
CA PHE A 278 -1.07 5.31 -6.71
C PHE A 278 -2.46 5.82 -6.37
N HIS A 279 -2.99 6.74 -7.14
CA HIS A 279 -4.39 7.11 -7.08
C HIS A 279 -5.20 6.15 -7.95
N PHE A 280 -6.44 5.90 -7.56
CA PHE A 280 -7.41 5.14 -8.38
C PHE A 280 -7.96 5.99 -9.54
N VAL A 281 -7.06 6.57 -10.32
CA VAL A 281 -7.32 7.45 -11.46
C VAL A 281 -6.24 7.21 -12.52
N LYS A 282 -6.60 7.28 -13.81
CA LYS A 282 -5.68 7.10 -14.94
C LYS A 282 -5.04 8.42 -15.37
N MET A 283 -4.19 9.00 -14.51
CA MET A 283 -3.51 10.24 -14.85
C MET A 283 -2.61 10.09 -16.08
N ASN A 284 -2.58 11.11 -16.95
CA ASN A 284 -1.87 11.12 -18.22
C ASN A 284 -2.15 9.87 -19.08
N GLY A 285 -3.43 9.55 -19.28
CA GLY A 285 -3.85 8.37 -20.04
C GLY A 285 -3.51 7.03 -19.38
N GLY A 286 -3.11 7.02 -18.11
CA GLY A 286 -2.73 5.81 -17.37
C GLY A 286 -1.24 5.49 -17.40
N ALA A 287 -0.39 6.45 -17.80
CA ALA A 287 1.06 6.28 -17.87
C ALA A 287 1.67 5.64 -16.62
N TYR A 288 1.27 6.12 -15.44
CA TYR A 288 1.81 5.65 -14.15
C TYR A 288 1.29 4.27 -13.75
N TRP A 289 0.06 3.95 -14.17
CA TRP A 289 -0.50 2.62 -14.02
C TRP A 289 0.26 1.62 -14.87
N ASN A 290 0.45 1.91 -16.15
CA ASN A 290 1.23 1.06 -17.05
C ASN A 290 2.66 0.83 -16.52
N ALA A 291 3.30 1.90 -16.01
CA ALA A 291 4.66 1.85 -15.48
C ALA A 291 4.83 0.89 -14.29
N TYR A 292 3.94 0.96 -13.28
CA TYR A 292 4.05 0.05 -12.14
C TYR A 292 3.70 -1.38 -12.55
N GLU A 293 2.67 -1.58 -13.38
CA GLU A 293 2.27 -2.92 -13.82
C GLU A 293 3.39 -3.61 -14.59
N ARG A 294 4.08 -2.87 -15.48
CA ARG A 294 5.28 -3.35 -16.17
C ARG A 294 6.36 -3.77 -15.18
N LEU A 295 6.67 -2.93 -14.18
CA LEU A 295 7.65 -3.29 -13.15
C LEU A 295 7.25 -4.57 -12.41
N LEU A 296 6.00 -4.69 -11.96
CA LEU A 296 5.55 -5.87 -11.20
C LEU A 296 5.64 -7.16 -12.03
N ARG A 297 5.26 -7.13 -13.31
CA ARG A 297 5.43 -8.28 -14.23
C ARG A 297 6.89 -8.72 -14.37
N GLU A 298 7.84 -7.80 -14.24
CA GLU A 298 9.27 -8.14 -14.33
C GLU A 298 9.86 -8.65 -13.00
N VAL A 299 9.33 -8.23 -11.86
CA VAL A 299 9.97 -8.47 -10.55
C VAL A 299 9.23 -9.43 -9.64
N CYS A 300 7.90 -9.48 -9.66
CA CYS A 300 7.13 -10.27 -8.68
C CYS A 300 7.24 -11.78 -8.90
N HIS A 301 7.58 -12.23 -10.10
CA HIS A 301 7.83 -13.66 -10.38
C HIS A 301 9.18 -14.17 -9.88
N LYS A 302 10.08 -13.29 -9.41
CA LYS A 302 11.37 -13.70 -8.85
C LYS A 302 11.16 -14.37 -7.49
N THR A 303 11.78 -15.52 -7.28
CA THR A 303 11.63 -16.32 -6.05
C THR A 303 12.07 -15.59 -4.78
N ASP A 304 12.97 -14.61 -4.93
CA ASP A 304 13.50 -13.77 -3.87
C ASP A 304 12.88 -12.35 -3.84
N VAL A 305 11.68 -12.18 -4.42
CA VAL A 305 10.84 -10.98 -4.29
C VAL A 305 9.51 -11.38 -3.65
N ALA A 306 8.91 -10.47 -2.89
CA ALA A 306 7.55 -10.60 -2.39
C ALA A 306 6.80 -9.29 -2.64
N CYS A 307 5.76 -9.37 -3.47
CA CYS A 307 4.87 -8.25 -3.76
C CYS A 307 3.63 -8.39 -2.86
N VAL A 308 3.61 -7.63 -1.77
CA VAL A 308 2.75 -7.91 -0.60
C VAL A 308 2.04 -6.64 -0.12
N SER A 309 0.93 -6.85 0.57
CA SER A 309 0.20 -5.78 1.29
C SER A 309 1.00 -5.28 2.50
N TYR A 310 0.58 -4.18 3.13
CA TYR A 310 1.18 -3.72 4.38
C TYR A 310 0.97 -4.74 5.50
N ALA A 311 -0.24 -5.30 5.61
CA ALA A 311 -0.57 -6.36 6.58
C ALA A 311 0.39 -7.57 6.51
N GLU A 312 0.76 -7.99 5.30
CA GLU A 312 1.70 -9.11 5.09
C GLU A 312 3.17 -8.69 5.23
N ALA A 313 3.50 -7.46 4.84
CA ALA A 313 4.86 -6.94 4.96
C ALA A 313 5.29 -6.82 6.42
N MET A 314 4.42 -6.36 7.33
CA MET A 314 4.72 -6.18 8.75
C MET A 314 5.34 -7.42 9.43
N PRO A 315 4.72 -8.62 9.42
CA PRO A 315 5.32 -9.81 10.03
C PRO A 315 6.62 -10.23 9.33
N MET A 316 6.76 -10.03 8.02
CA MET A 316 8.00 -10.31 7.30
C MET A 316 9.14 -9.36 7.70
N ILE A 317 8.82 -8.09 7.96
CA ILE A 317 9.77 -7.07 8.44
C ILE A 317 10.18 -7.39 9.87
N GLU A 318 9.24 -7.75 10.73
CA GLU A 318 9.51 -8.08 12.13
C GLU A 318 10.41 -9.31 12.25
N ALA A 319 10.15 -10.36 11.47
CA ALA A 319 11.02 -11.53 11.42
C ALA A 319 12.47 -11.17 11.04
N ARG A 320 12.67 -10.20 10.15
CA ARG A 320 14.02 -9.72 9.77
C ARG A 320 14.69 -8.92 10.86
N LYS A 321 13.94 -8.07 11.57
CA LYS A 321 14.48 -7.31 12.72
C LYS A 321 15.01 -8.27 13.78
N LYS A 322 14.23 -9.30 14.13
CA LYS A 322 14.63 -10.36 15.08
C LYS A 322 15.83 -11.19 14.64
N ALA A 323 16.00 -11.44 13.34
CA ALA A 323 17.15 -12.19 12.83
C ALA A 323 18.48 -11.40 12.87
N LYS A 324 18.42 -10.07 13.06
CA LYS A 324 19.60 -9.18 13.14
C LYS A 324 20.01 -8.86 14.59
N THR A 325 19.16 -9.16 15.56
CA THR A 325 19.40 -8.99 17.00
C THR A 325 19.89 -10.30 17.61
#